data_AF-B3PFC0-F1
#
_entry.id   AF-B3PFC0-F1
#
_cell.length_a   1.000
_cell.length_b   1.000
_cell.length_c   1.000
_cell.angle_alpha   90.00
_cell.angle_beta   90.00
_cell.angle_gamma   90.00
#
_symmetry.space_group_name_H-M   'P 1'
#
loop_
_entity.id
_entity.type
_entity.pdbx_description
1 polymer ?
#
loop_
_entity_poly.entity_id
_entity_poly.type
_entity_poly.pdbx_seq_one_letter_code
_entity_poly.pdbx_strand_id
1 'polypeptide(L)'
;MLEFSIKPRLCVLSAGEEVCRDTLEVRWSADRARSLCLYRADDDQPLRCWEQATKGSFNFELSARATTRFQLREQGAGEPLGQQDFRVVHEERKYRHPRRNPWSFF
;
A
#
# COMPACT_ATOMS: atom_id res chain seq x y z
N MET A 1 21.83 -6.85 -2.65
CA MET A 1 20.75 -5.89 -2.84
C MET A 1 19.53 -6.39 -2.09
N LEU A 2 18.65 -5.51 -1.62
CA LEU A 2 17.35 -5.86 -1.05
C LEU A 2 16.28 -5.25 -1.95
N GLU A 3 15.32 -6.06 -2.39
CA GLU A 3 14.17 -5.61 -3.14
C GLU A 3 12.91 -5.83 -2.32
N PHE A 4 12.03 -4.82 -2.30
CA PHE A 4 10.79 -4.84 -1.53
C PHE A 4 9.67 -4.21 -2.33
N SER A 5 8.55 -4.92 -2.46
CA SER A 5 7.41 -4.49 -3.25
C SER A 5 6.08 -4.87 -2.59
N ILE A 6 5.08 -4.03 -2.82
CA ILE A 6 3.68 -4.26 -2.43
C ILE A 6 2.82 -4.01 -3.66
N LYS A 7 1.81 -4.85 -3.86
CA LYS A 7 0.83 -4.72 -4.94
C LYS A 7 -0.58 -5.02 -4.42
N PRO A 8 -1.61 -4.27 -4.85
CA PRO A 8 -1.52 -2.99 -5.54
C PRO A 8 -0.91 -1.89 -4.65
N ARG A 9 -0.54 -0.74 -5.25
CA ARG A 9 0.03 0.43 -4.55
C ARG A 9 -0.92 1.62 -4.45
N LEU A 10 -2.07 1.53 -5.11
CA LEU A 10 -3.06 2.60 -5.22
C LEU A 10 -4.44 1.98 -5.16
N CYS A 11 -5.30 2.59 -4.37
CA CYS A 11 -6.72 2.32 -4.35
C CYS A 11 -7.48 3.63 -4.50
N VAL A 12 -8.53 3.60 -5.31
CA VAL A 12 -9.40 4.74 -5.57
C VAL A 12 -10.75 4.45 -4.95
N LEU A 13 -11.16 5.26 -3.98
CA LEU A 13 -12.46 5.13 -3.33
C LEU A 13 -13.53 5.82 -4.17
N SER A 14 -14.57 5.06 -4.51
CA SER A 14 -15.73 5.56 -5.24
C SER A 14 -16.59 6.45 -4.34
N ALA A 15 -17.47 7.24 -4.96
CA ALA A 15 -18.45 8.03 -4.22
C ALA A 15 -19.36 7.14 -3.35
N GLY A 16 -19.22 7.25 -2.03
CA GLY A 16 -19.95 6.46 -1.04
C GLY A 16 -19.12 5.37 -0.35
N GLU A 17 -17.89 5.13 -0.80
CA GLU A 17 -16.96 4.21 -0.15
C GLU A 17 -16.09 4.97 0.87
N GLU A 18 -16.10 4.50 2.12
CA GLU A 18 -15.27 5.08 3.18
C GLU A 18 -13.92 4.37 3.37
N VAL A 19 -13.83 3.12 2.94
CA VAL A 19 -12.69 2.23 3.22
C VAL A 19 -12.32 1.47 1.96
N CYS A 20 -11.03 1.46 1.62
CA CYS A 20 -10.53 0.60 0.57
C CYS A 20 -10.33 -0.81 1.13
N ARG A 21 -10.96 -1.79 0.49
CA ARG A 21 -10.77 -3.21 0.80
C ARG A 21 -10.09 -3.88 -0.37
N ASP A 22 -8.88 -4.36 -0.15
CA ASP A 22 -8.09 -5.01 -1.19
C ASP A 22 -7.23 -6.13 -0.62
N THR A 23 -6.81 -7.06 -1.45
CA THR A 23 -5.81 -8.07 -1.08
C THR A 23 -4.44 -7.54 -1.47
N LEU A 24 -3.61 -7.23 -0.48
CA LEU A 24 -2.24 -6.84 -0.72
C LEU A 24 -1.35 -8.07 -0.83
N GLU A 25 -0.56 -8.09 -1.90
CA GLU A 25 0.58 -8.99 -2.07
C GLU A 25 1.86 -8.24 -1.73
N VAL A 26 2.58 -8.77 -0.76
CA VAL A 26 3.89 -8.30 -0.35
C VAL A 26 4.94 -9.30 -0.79
N ARG A 27 6.02 -8.82 -1.40
CA ARG A 27 7.17 -9.63 -1.77
C ARG A 27 8.48 -8.90 -1.47
N TRP A 28 9.46 -9.64 -0.99
CA TRP A 28 10.82 -9.15 -0.86
C TRP A 28 11.84 -10.24 -1.19
N SER A 29 13.04 -9.82 -1.58
CA SER A 29 14.20 -10.69 -1.82
C SER A 29 15.51 -9.99 -1.48
N ALA A 30 16.49 -10.76 -1.04
CA ALA A 30 17.82 -10.29 -0.65
C ALA A 30 18.92 -11.28 -1.09
N ASP A 31 20.12 -10.76 -1.37
CA ASP A 31 21.27 -11.60 -1.74
C ASP A 31 21.76 -12.52 -0.61
N ARG A 32 21.40 -12.22 0.65
CA ARG A 32 21.84 -12.96 1.84
C ARG A 32 20.64 -13.25 2.72
N ALA A 33 20.73 -14.33 3.50
CA ALA A 33 19.71 -14.68 4.49
C ALA A 33 19.58 -13.55 5.52
N ARG A 34 18.34 -13.17 5.82
CA ARG A 34 17.97 -12.12 6.76
C ARG A 34 16.75 -12.54 7.57
N SER A 35 16.65 -12.01 8.78
CA SER A 35 15.47 -12.16 9.62
C SER A 35 14.68 -10.85 9.58
N LEU A 36 13.65 -10.80 8.72
CA LEU A 36 12.90 -9.58 8.42
C LEU A 36 11.45 -9.70 8.88
N CYS A 37 10.88 -8.58 9.31
CA CYS A 37 9.48 -8.46 9.69
C CYS A 37 8.83 -7.29 8.93
N LEU A 38 7.60 -7.53 8.46
CA LEU A 38 6.73 -6.56 7.83
C LEU A 38 5.90 -5.85 8.91
N TYR A 39 5.89 -4.52 8.88
CA TYR A 39 5.13 -3.67 9.78
C TYR A 39 4.29 -2.67 8.99
N ARG A 40 3.23 -2.17 9.63
CA ARG A 40 2.69 -0.86 9.31
C ARG A 40 3.52 0.18 10.05
N ALA A 41 3.79 1.33 9.45
CA ALA A 41 4.64 2.36 10.08
C ALA A 41 4.08 2.82 11.43
N ASP A 42 2.76 2.82 11.58
CA ASP A 42 2.03 3.31 12.75
C ASP A 42 1.76 2.19 13.79
N ASP A 43 2.31 0.99 13.59
CA ASP A 43 2.09 -0.19 14.44
C ASP A 43 3.43 -0.83 14.82
N ASP A 44 3.57 -1.19 16.09
CA ASP A 44 4.73 -1.92 16.61
C ASP A 44 4.56 -3.44 16.50
N GLN A 45 3.35 -3.92 16.20
CA GLN A 45 3.11 -5.33 15.99
C GLN A 45 3.46 -5.74 14.55
N PRO A 46 4.33 -6.76 14.35
CA PRO A 46 4.62 -7.24 13.01
C PRO A 46 3.41 -7.96 12.42
N LEU A 47 3.12 -7.68 11.15
CA LEU A 47 2.12 -8.41 10.37
C LEU A 47 2.61 -9.80 9.99
N ARG A 48 3.91 -9.91 9.66
CA ARG A 48 4.55 -11.16 9.28
C ARG A 48 6.05 -11.08 9.47
N CYS A 49 6.65 -12.15 9.99
CA CYS A 49 8.10 -12.30 10.05
C CYS A 49 8.56 -13.49 9.20
N TRP A 50 9.80 -13.39 8.72
CA TRP A 50 10.55 -14.45 8.07
C TRP A 50 11.93 -14.51 8.72
N GLU A 51 12.36 -15.70 9.10
CA GLU A 51 13.63 -15.91 9.80
C GLU A 51 14.64 -16.58 8.88
N GLN A 52 15.87 -16.06 8.85
CA GLN A 52 16.98 -16.62 8.07
C GLN A 52 16.61 -16.95 6.60
N ALA A 53 15.83 -16.07 5.97
CA ALA A 53 15.33 -16.27 4.62
C ALA A 53 16.00 -15.30 3.63
N THR A 54 16.10 -15.69 2.36
CA THR A 54 16.54 -14.79 1.27
C THR A 54 15.38 -14.17 0.51
N LYS A 55 14.15 -14.63 0.75
CA LYS A 55 12.93 -14.12 0.13
C LYS A 55 11.73 -14.38 1.02
N GLY A 56 10.68 -13.58 0.83
CA GLY A 56 9.41 -13.78 1.51
C GLY A 56 8.25 -13.24 0.69
N SER A 57 7.10 -13.88 0.86
CA SER A 57 5.83 -13.44 0.29
C SER A 57 4.73 -13.52 1.34
N PHE A 58 3.82 -12.56 1.33
CA PHE A 58 2.68 -12.53 2.24
C PHE A 58 1.50 -11.83 1.58
N ASN A 59 0.35 -12.49 1.58
CA ASN A 59 -0.89 -11.95 1.06
C ASN A 59 -1.87 -11.77 2.21
N PHE A 60 -2.49 -10.61 2.30
CA PHE A 60 -3.47 -10.32 3.34
C PHE A 60 -4.49 -9.30 2.87
N GLU A 61 -5.69 -9.36 3.45
CA GLU A 61 -6.71 -8.36 3.23
C GLU A 61 -6.37 -7.09 4.01
N LEU A 62 -6.35 -5.96 3.33
CA LEU A 62 -6.20 -4.64 3.91
C LEU A 62 -7.53 -3.90 3.83
N SER A 63 -7.94 -3.32 4.96
CA SER A 63 -9.01 -2.32 5.02
C SER A 63 -8.38 -0.98 5.45
N ALA A 64 -8.26 -0.03 4.52
CA ALA A 64 -7.59 1.25 4.78
C ALA A 64 -8.45 2.45 4.34
N ARG A 65 -8.58 3.44 5.23
CA ARG A 65 -9.25 4.73 4.95
C ARG A 65 -8.30 5.78 4.38
N ALA A 66 -7.01 5.62 4.64
CA ALA A 66 -5.97 6.57 4.28
C ALA A 66 -4.73 5.82 3.78
N THR A 67 -3.82 6.58 3.17
CA THR A 67 -2.52 6.04 2.73
C THR A 67 -1.83 5.35 3.90
N THR A 68 -1.47 4.08 3.70
CA THR A 68 -0.81 3.25 4.71
C THR A 68 0.62 2.97 4.27
N ARG A 69 1.59 3.32 5.12
CA ARG A 69 3.00 3.01 4.89
C ARG A 69 3.35 1.67 5.50
N PHE A 70 3.98 0.82 4.71
CA PHE A 70 4.53 -0.45 5.14
C PHE A 70 6.05 -0.39 5.18
N GLN A 71 6.62 -1.07 6.17
CA GLN A 71 8.04 -1.09 6.41
C GLN A 71 8.53 -2.53 6.55
N LEU A 72 9.67 -2.82 5.93
CA LEU A 72 10.40 -4.06 6.14
C LEU A 72 11.57 -3.76 7.05
N ARG A 73 11.53 -4.26 8.29
CA ARG A 73 12.55 -4.04 9.32
C ARG A 73 13.29 -5.34 9.59
N GLU A 74 14.58 -5.26 9.91
CA GLU A 74 15.36 -6.43 10.35
C GLU A 74 15.18 -6.62 11.86
N GLN A 75 15.08 -7.88 12.32
CA GLN A 75 14.90 -8.16 13.74
C GLN A 75 16.09 -7.62 14.54
N GLY A 76 15.81 -6.75 15.51
CA GLY A 76 16.83 -6.07 16.31
C GLY A 76 17.43 -4.81 15.68
N ALA A 77 17.07 -4.47 14.44
CA ALA A 77 17.42 -3.19 13.82
C ALA A 77 16.28 -2.18 14.00
N GLY A 78 16.63 -0.94 14.38
CA GLY A 78 15.63 0.14 14.55
C GLY A 78 15.16 0.75 13.23
N GLU A 79 16.04 0.83 12.23
CA GLU A 79 15.73 1.48 10.96
C GLU A 79 15.14 0.50 9.93
N PRO A 80 14.14 0.93 9.15
CA PRO A 80 13.55 0.11 8.10
C PRO A 80 14.52 -0.04 6.91
N LEU A 81 14.68 -1.28 6.43
CA LEU A 81 15.51 -1.59 5.25
C LEU A 81 14.76 -1.32 3.94
N GLY A 82 13.43 -1.24 3.98
CA GLY A 82 12.60 -0.93 2.84
C GLY A 82 11.26 -0.35 3.26
N GLN A 83 10.69 0.54 2.44
CA GLN A 83 9.39 1.16 2.67
C GLN A 83 8.56 1.19 1.40
N GLN A 84 7.25 0.97 1.52
CA GLN A 84 6.31 1.07 0.42
C GLN A 84 4.98 1.66 0.91
N ASP A 85 4.43 2.57 0.13
CA ASP A 85 3.15 3.21 0.43
C ASP A 85 2.03 2.55 -0.38
N PHE A 86 0.96 2.15 0.31
CA PHE A 86 -0.34 1.87 -0.28
C PHE A 86 -1.18 3.13 -0.23
N ARG A 87 -1.34 3.81 -1.36
CA ARG A 87 -2.02 5.10 -1.44
C ARG A 87 -3.53 4.90 -1.58
N VAL A 88 -4.29 5.63 -0.78
CA VAL A 88 -5.75 5.72 -0.89
C VAL A 88 -6.09 7.11 -1.39
N VAL A 89 -6.84 7.19 -2.49
CA VAL A 89 -7.29 8.45 -3.11
C VAL A 89 -8.80 8.41 -3.23
N HIS A 90 -9.46 9.52 -2.93
CA HIS A 90 -10.91 9.65 -3.11
C HIS A 90 -11.21 10.11 -4.52
N GLU A 91 -12.14 9.44 -5.20
CA GLU A 91 -12.66 9.90 -6.48
C GLU A 91 -13.53 11.14 -6.26
N GLU A 92 -13.03 12.32 -6.60
CA GLU A 92 -13.85 13.51 -6.64
C GLU A 92 -14.80 13.45 -7.84
N ARG A 93 -16.12 13.49 -7.58
CA ARG A 93 -17.11 13.80 -8.62
C ARG A 93 -16.90 15.25 -9.09
N LYS A 94 -16.02 15.46 -10.06
CA LYS A 94 -16.09 16.67 -10.89
C LYS A 94 -17.45 16.64 -11.58
N TYR A 95 -18.40 17.42 -11.08
CA TYR A 95 -19.52 17.91 -11.87
C TYR A 95 -18.90 18.61 -13.09
N ARG A 96 -18.68 17.85 -14.15
CA ARG A 96 -18.41 18.39 -15.48
C ARG A 96 -19.70 19.09 -15.87
N HIS A 97 -19.82 20.38 -15.53
CA HIS A 97 -20.82 21.22 -16.17
C HIS A 97 -20.62 21.02 -17.67
N PRO A 98 -21.60 20.49 -18.42
CA PRO A 98 -21.49 20.47 -19.86
C PRO A 98 -21.28 21.92 -20.27
N ARG A 99 -20.23 22.21 -21.06
CA ARG A 99 -20.12 23.50 -21.71
C ARG A 99 -21.37 23.63 -22.55
N ARG A 100 -22.36 24.37 -22.06
CA ARG A 100 -23.54 24.71 -22.87
C ARG A 100 -22.97 25.36 -24.12
N ASN A 101 -23.20 24.74 -25.26
CA ASN A 101 -22.82 25.34 -26.52
C ASN A 101 -23.56 26.68 -26.61
N PRO A 102 -22.86 27.83 -26.71
CA PRO A 102 -23.51 29.15 -26.71
C PRO A 102 -24.40 29.39 -27.94
N TRP A 103 -24.51 28.43 -28.85
CA TRP A 103 -25.30 28.48 -30.09
C TRP A 103 -26.59 27.64 -30.05
N SER A 104 -27.19 27.38 -28.87
CA SER A 104 -28.58 26.91 -28.85
C SER A 104 -29.52 28.11 -29.07
N PHE A 105 -29.76 28.47 -30.32
CA PHE A 105 -30.82 29.38 -30.74
C PHE A 105 -32.07 28.56 -31.07
N PHE A 106 -33.03 28.51 -30.15
CA PHE A 106 -34.45 28.31 -30.43
C PHE A 106 -35.27 29.07 -29.39
#